data_AF-A0A382AZF0-F1
#
_entry.id   AF-A0A382AZF0-F1
#
_cell.length_a   1.000
_cell.length_b   1.000
_cell.length_c   1.000
_cell.angle_alpha   90.00
_cell.angle_beta   90.00
_cell.angle_gamma   90.00
#
_symmetry.space_group_name_H-M   'P 1'
#
loop_
_entity.id
_entity.type
_entity.pdbx_description
1 polymer ?
#
loop_
_entity_poly.entity_id
_entity_poly.type
_entity_poly.pdbx_seq_one_letter_code
_entity_poly.pdbx_strand_id
1 'polypeptide(L)'
;MQPKSKIKMLFLLPAVGWVLAWTIFPFFYGLWISFFHIDFGGSDRFIGIDNYVRFFSDENALNAVRVTFLFVLGSVSVQVILGLLLALAANRPLPLRGLVRTLLIL
;
A
#
# COMPACT_ATOMS: atom_id res chain seq x y z
N MET A 1 17.42 -36.09 -1.69
CA MET A 1 17.66 -34.64 -1.51
C MET A 1 17.12 -33.90 -2.72
N GLN A 2 16.18 -32.98 -2.54
CA GLN A 2 15.29 -32.41 -3.58
C GLN A 2 15.93 -31.20 -4.30
N PRO A 3 16.27 -31.26 -5.61
CA PRO A 3 16.73 -30.08 -6.38
C PRO A 3 15.55 -29.31 -6.99
N LYS A 4 14.40 -29.22 -6.29
CA LYS A 4 13.13 -28.67 -6.83
C LYS A 4 12.93 -27.16 -6.61
N SER A 5 13.85 -26.43 -5.94
CA SER A 5 13.64 -24.99 -5.65
C SER A 5 14.10 -24.05 -6.78
N LYS A 6 15.21 -24.38 -7.48
CA LYS A 6 15.78 -23.50 -8.51
C LYS A 6 14.89 -23.36 -9.76
N ILE A 7 14.26 -24.46 -10.19
CA ILE A 7 13.35 -24.44 -11.35
C ILE A 7 12.09 -23.63 -11.03
N LYS A 8 11.52 -23.80 -9.83
CA LYS A 8 10.37 -22.98 -9.39
C LYS A 8 10.68 -21.49 -9.37
N MET A 9 11.87 -21.11 -8.88
CA MET A 9 12.29 -19.71 -8.89
C MET A 9 12.47 -19.17 -10.30
N LEU A 10 13.05 -19.97 -11.22
CA LEU A 10 13.19 -19.60 -12.63
C LEU A 10 11.85 -19.36 -13.34
N PHE A 11 10.82 -20.13 -13.01
CA PHE A 11 9.46 -19.91 -13.53
C PHE A 11 8.73 -18.73 -12.88
N LEU A 12 9.06 -18.38 -11.63
CA LEU A 12 8.51 -17.20 -10.95
C LEU A 12 9.19 -15.90 -11.36
N LEU A 13 10.47 -15.94 -11.76
CA LEU A 13 11.24 -14.76 -12.16
C LEU A 13 10.55 -13.87 -13.21
N PRO A 14 9.97 -14.38 -14.32
CA PRO A 14 9.29 -13.50 -15.28
C PRO A 14 8.04 -12.83 -14.68
N ALA A 15 7.27 -13.53 -13.83
CA ALA A 15 6.09 -12.97 -13.18
C ALA A 15 6.47 -11.90 -12.14
N VAL A 16 7.46 -12.19 -11.30
CA VAL A 16 8.00 -11.23 -10.32
C VAL A 16 8.61 -10.03 -11.03
N GLY A 17 9.40 -10.27 -12.08
CA GLY A 17 9.99 -9.21 -12.89
C GLY A 17 8.93 -8.31 -13.51
N TRP A 18 7.84 -8.89 -14.02
CA TRP A 18 6.71 -8.12 -14.56
C TRP A 18 6.03 -7.27 -13.48
N VAL A 19 5.66 -7.85 -12.34
CA VAL A 19 5.00 -7.13 -11.23
C VAL A 19 5.89 -6.02 -10.69
N LEU A 20 7.19 -6.30 -10.52
CA LEU A 20 8.15 -5.30 -10.08
C LEU A 20 8.30 -4.20 -11.11
N ALA A 21 8.48 -4.53 -12.40
CA ALA A 21 8.58 -3.52 -13.45
C ALA A 21 7.34 -2.62 -13.47
N TRP A 22 6.14 -3.21 -13.42
CA TRP A 22 4.88 -2.47 -13.46
C TRP A 22 4.60 -1.64 -12.20
N THR A 23 5.19 -2.00 -11.07
CA THR A 23 5.06 -1.25 -9.80
C THR A 23 6.13 -0.16 -9.69
N ILE A 24 7.36 -0.49 -10.03
CA ILE A 24 8.54 0.35 -9.87
C ILE A 24 8.59 1.44 -10.95
N PHE A 25 8.25 1.09 -12.20
CA PHE A 25 8.25 2.05 -13.30
C PHE A 25 7.35 3.27 -13.04
N PRO A 26 6.05 3.13 -12.73
CA PRO A 26 5.20 4.30 -12.49
C PRO A 26 5.59 5.06 -11.22
N PHE A 27 6.17 4.38 -10.22
CA PHE A 27 6.69 5.04 -9.02
C PHE A 27 7.81 6.01 -9.38
N PHE A 28 8.84 5.56 -10.10
CA PHE A 28 9.94 6.44 -10.51
C PHE A 28 9.51 7.48 -11.54
N TYR A 29 8.61 7.14 -12.45
CA TYR A 29 8.04 8.09 -13.39
C TYR A 29 7.25 9.20 -12.67
N GLY A 30 6.45 8.86 -11.66
CA GLY A 30 5.75 9.82 -10.82
C GLY A 30 6.71 10.71 -10.02
N LEU A 31 7.79 10.14 -9.48
CA LEU A 31 8.86 10.92 -8.86
C LEU A 31 9.50 11.88 -9.84
N TRP A 32 9.86 11.43 -11.05
CA TRP A 32 10.42 12.29 -12.08
C TRP A 32 9.47 13.45 -12.40
N ILE A 33 8.20 13.15 -12.66
CA ILE A 33 7.16 14.14 -12.96
C ILE A 33 6.95 15.14 -11.83
N SER A 34 7.11 14.74 -10.57
CA SER A 34 6.91 15.66 -9.44
C SER A 34 7.89 16.83 -9.42
N PHE A 35 8.99 16.77 -10.17
CA PHE A 35 9.90 17.90 -10.39
C PHE A 35 9.51 18.83 -11.56
N PHE A 36 8.44 18.50 -12.27
CA PHE A 36 7.94 19.26 -13.41
C PHE A 36 6.57 19.87 -13.07
N HIS A 37 6.30 21.01 -13.69
CA HIS A 37 4.97 21.57 -13.80
C HIS A 37 4.34 21.02 -15.07
N ILE A 38 3.43 20.07 -14.91
CA ILE A 38 2.67 19.48 -16.02
C ILE A 38 1.46 20.38 -16.32
N ASP A 39 1.35 20.80 -17.57
CA ASP A 39 0.24 21.64 -18.03
C ASP A 39 -0.52 20.91 -19.15
N PHE A 40 -1.83 20.76 -18.99
CA PHE A 40 -2.69 20.08 -19.95
C PHE A 40 -3.02 21.01 -21.12
N GLY A 41 -2.05 21.18 -22.03
CA GLY A 41 -2.17 22.04 -23.21
C GLY A 41 -0.96 22.97 -23.44
N GLY A 42 -0.04 23.03 -22.48
CA GLY A 42 1.23 23.75 -22.58
C GLY A 42 2.43 22.81 -22.74
N SER A 43 3.64 23.38 -22.64
CA SER A 43 4.87 22.60 -22.50
C SER A 43 5.18 22.34 -21.02
N ASP A 44 5.55 21.09 -20.72
CA ASP A 44 6.02 20.72 -19.39
C ASP A 44 7.29 21.51 -19.05
N ARG A 45 7.32 22.11 -17.86
CA ARG A 45 8.47 22.90 -17.39
C ARG A 45 9.12 22.23 -16.20
N PHE A 46 10.43 22.05 -16.24
CA PHE A 46 11.18 21.61 -15.08
C PHE A 46 11.23 22.74 -14.05
N ILE A 47 10.67 22.50 -12.87
CA ILE A 47 10.60 23.48 -11.76
C ILE A 47 11.36 23.01 -10.52
N GLY A 48 12.14 21.93 -10.63
CA GLY A 48 12.91 21.38 -9.52
C GLY A 48 12.01 21.01 -8.35
N ILE A 49 12.30 21.51 -7.15
CA ILE A 49 11.59 21.12 -5.93
C ILE A 49 10.39 22.03 -5.58
N ASP A 50 10.03 22.98 -6.43
CA ASP A 50 9.01 23.99 -6.12
C ASP A 50 7.64 23.39 -5.77
N ASN A 51 7.27 22.26 -6.41
CA ASN A 51 6.05 21.52 -6.07
C ASN A 51 6.03 21.06 -4.60
N TYR A 52 7.19 20.64 -4.07
CA TYR A 52 7.31 20.22 -2.68
C TYR A 52 7.24 21.41 -1.73
N VAL A 53 7.94 22.51 -2.04
CA VAL A 53 7.87 23.75 -1.24
C VAL A 53 6.43 24.25 -1.16
N ARG A 54 5.72 24.26 -2.30
CA ARG A 54 4.31 24.64 -2.37
C ARG A 54 3.43 23.70 -1.53
N PHE A 55 3.64 22.39 -1.61
CA PHE A 55 2.91 21.41 -0.80
C PHE A 55 3.09 21.64 0.70
N PHE A 56 4.34 21.82 1.16
CA PHE A 56 4.63 22.04 2.58
C PHE A 56 4.23 23.43 3.09
N SER A 57 3.93 24.37 2.19
CA SER A 57 3.43 25.71 2.53
C SER A 57 1.91 25.82 2.45
N ASP A 58 1.22 24.80 1.93
CA ASP A 58 -0.23 24.80 1.78
C ASP A 58 -0.91 24.13 2.99
N GLU A 59 -1.64 24.92 3.77
CA GLU A 59 -2.36 24.44 4.95
C GLU A 59 -3.38 23.36 4.62
N ASN A 60 -4.01 23.40 3.45
CA ASN A 60 -4.98 22.38 3.05
C ASN A 60 -4.29 21.04 2.77
N ALA A 61 -3.13 21.08 2.11
CA ALA A 61 -2.34 19.89 1.83
C ALA A 61 -1.86 19.22 3.14
N LEU A 62 -1.34 20.02 4.08
CA LEU A 62 -0.93 19.52 5.40
C LEU A 62 -2.11 19.01 6.23
N ASN A 63 -3.26 19.67 6.17
CA ASN A 63 -4.47 19.21 6.84
C ASN A 63 -4.94 17.86 6.27
N ALA A 64 -4.92 17.69 4.95
CA ALA A 64 -5.26 16.41 4.31
C ALA A 64 -4.33 15.29 4.79
N VAL A 65 -3.01 15.53 4.82
CA VAL A 65 -2.04 14.56 5.38
C VAL A 65 -2.37 14.21 6.82
N ARG A 66 -2.68 15.20 7.67
CA ARG A 66 -3.01 14.98 9.07
C ARG A 66 -4.28 14.15 9.24
N VAL A 67 -5.34 14.46 8.51
CA VAL A 67 -6.61 13.73 8.55
C VAL A 67 -6.39 12.28 8.11
N THR A 68 -5.71 12.06 6.98
CA THR A 68 -5.40 10.71 6.50
C THR A 68 -4.53 9.95 7.49
N PHE A 69 -3.52 10.58 8.08
CA PHE A 69 -2.66 9.94 9.08
C PHE A 69 -3.44 9.50 10.32
N LEU A 70 -4.29 10.38 10.87
CA LEU A 70 -5.15 10.05 12.01
C LEU A 70 -6.16 8.96 11.65
N PHE A 71 -6.72 9.00 10.46
CA PHE A 71 -7.63 7.98 9.95
C PHE A 71 -6.94 6.62 9.84
N VAL A 72 -5.76 6.53 9.22
CA VAL A 72 -5.00 5.28 9.07
C VAL A 72 -4.60 4.75 10.45
N LEU A 73 -4.05 5.59 11.31
CA LEU A 73 -3.62 5.17 12.64
C LEU A 73 -4.80 4.64 13.46
N GLY A 74 -5.93 5.35 13.47
CA GLY A 74 -7.13 4.93 14.18
C GLY A 74 -7.73 3.65 13.60
N SER A 75 -7.95 3.61 12.28
CA SER A 75 -8.59 2.47 11.61
C SER A 75 -7.74 1.19 11.73
N VAL A 76 -6.43 1.26 11.47
CA VAL A 76 -5.53 0.10 11.56
C VAL A 76 -5.44 -0.39 13.01
N SER A 77 -5.33 0.52 13.98
CA SER A 77 -5.29 0.12 15.40
C SER A 77 -6.54 -0.63 15.82
N VAL A 78 -7.71 -0.10 15.46
CA VAL A 78 -9.00 -0.76 15.76
C VAL A 78 -9.11 -2.10 15.05
N GLN A 79 -8.76 -2.17 13.75
CA GLN A 79 -8.78 -3.42 12.98
C GLN A 79 -7.87 -4.49 13.59
N VAL A 80 -6.65 -4.12 14.00
CA VAL A 80 -5.70 -5.06 14.62
C VAL A 80 -6.20 -5.55 15.98
N ILE A 81 -6.70 -4.64 16.83
CA ILE A 81 -7.24 -5.01 18.15
C ILE A 81 -8.43 -5.94 18.00
N LEU A 82 -9.41 -5.58 17.16
CA LEU A 82 -10.60 -6.42 16.93
C LEU A 82 -10.23 -7.75 16.28
N GLY A 83 -9.37 -7.74 15.27
CA GLY A 83 -8.88 -8.96 14.61
C GLY A 83 -8.17 -9.90 15.58
N LEU A 84 -7.35 -9.36 16.49
CA LEU A 84 -6.68 -10.15 17.52
C LEU A 84 -7.66 -10.71 18.55
N LEU A 85 -8.62 -9.91 19.03
CA LEU A 85 -9.64 -10.36 19.97
C LEU A 85 -10.49 -11.50 19.38
N LEU A 86 -10.89 -11.36 18.11
CA LEU A 86 -11.62 -12.41 17.38
C LEU A 86 -10.77 -13.66 17.19
N ALA A 87 -9.48 -13.51 16.84
CA ALA A 87 -8.56 -14.64 16.72
C ALA A 87 -8.39 -15.40 18.05
N LEU A 88 -8.26 -14.69 19.17
CA LEU A 88 -8.16 -15.29 20.51
C LEU A 88 -9.46 -15.99 20.94
N ALA A 89 -10.62 -15.40 20.65
CA ALA A 89 -11.92 -16.00 20.90
C ALA A 89 -12.10 -17.31 20.10
N ALA A 90 -11.73 -17.29 18.82
CA ALA A 90 -11.80 -18.46 17.93
C ALA A 90 -10.79 -19.58 18.28
N ASN A 91 -9.73 -19.25 19.03
CA ASN A 91 -8.74 -20.24 19.48
C ASN A 91 -9.25 -21.12 20.64
N ARG A 92 -10.32 -20.72 21.35
CA ARG A 92 -10.95 -21.57 22.37
C ARG A 92 -11.82 -22.66 21.74
N PRO A 93 -12.02 -23.82 22.41
CA PRO A 93 -12.95 -24.85 21.94
C PRO A 93 -14.39 -24.33 22.05
N LEU A 94 -14.85 -23.61 21.02
CA LEU A 94 -16.22 -23.14 20.89
C LEU A 94 -17.10 -24.24 20.29
N PRO A 95 -18.33 -24.47 20.80
CA PRO A 95 -19.25 -25.46 20.24
C PRO A 95 -19.73 -25.11 18.81
N LEU A 96 -19.61 -23.84 18.38
CA LEU A 96 -20.01 -23.33 17.05
C LEU A 96 -18.82 -22.98 16.14
N ARG A 97 -17.65 -23.60 16.35
CA ARG A 97 -16.37 -23.26 15.69
C ARG A 97 -16.41 -23.19 14.15
N GLY A 98 -17.23 -24.01 13.50
CA GLY A 98 -17.38 -24.02 12.03
C GLY A 98 -18.10 -22.78 11.49
N LEU A 99 -19.19 -22.37 12.14
CA LEU A 99 -20.01 -21.23 11.72
C LEU A 99 -19.28 -19.89 11.96
N VAL A 100 -18.60 -19.78 13.11
CA VAL A 100 -17.79 -18.61 13.47
C VAL A 100 -16.61 -18.42 12.50
N ARG A 101 -15.92 -19.51 12.12
CA ARG A 101 -14.79 -19.43 11.19
C ARG A 101 -15.21 -19.02 9.78
N THR A 102 -16.36 -19.50 9.30
CA THR A 102 -16.90 -19.14 8.00
C THR A 102 -17.34 -17.68 7.96
N LEU A 103 -18.04 -17.19 8.99
CA LEU A 103 -18.45 -15.78 9.10
C LEU A 103 -17.29 -14.79 9.32
N LEU A 104 -16.16 -15.25 9.84
CA LEU A 104 -14.96 -14.42 10.01
C LEU A 104 -14.07 -14.35 8.74
N ILE A 105 -14.18 -15.34 7.85
CA ILE A 105 -13.39 -15.40 6.61
C ILE A 105 -14.16 -14.79 5.42
N LEU A 106 -15.49 -14.91 5.42
CA LEU A 106 -16.39 -14.19 4.51
C LEU A 106 -16.42 -12.70 4.83
#